data_AF-A0ABD0ZF73-F1
#
_entry.id   AF-A0ABD0ZF73-F1
#
_cell.length_a   1.000
_cell.length_b   1.000
_cell.length_c   1.000
_cell.angle_alpha   90.00
_cell.angle_beta   90.00
_cell.angle_gamma   90.00
#
_symmetry.space_group_name_H-M   'P 1'
#
loop_
_entity.id
_entity.type
_entity.pdbx_description
1 polymer ?
#
loop_
_entity_poly.entity_id
_entity_poly.type
_entity_poly.pdbx_seq_one_letter_code
_entity_poly.pdbx_strand_id
1 'polypeptide(L)'
;MASKRRNMFQKNKTQETTENAIVLESLTSMGDGDENRLHAVCQKEYDTLKQEFDNYRKQFLAQQLPSPRLEREMPAEIESYKSQVTSLKERIRSLHDQIEILGREHEEELKIQNKALVNERTKYRERLNALESDWRERTASLECELGKQRERAIALVKEKDQEIATLRESFHHILPTRLSSGDCDLEFADGKGPTPGGGGSLLYYRQEVARRDVELSRLRKEKHVLEGQLRGAKESISSLTAKQEEVKEALRLQVERFQRCQSRDGANLEYLKNVVLSYLLSDDPGSKGHMLNAIATVLGFGPADRERLANHGGGVASVAAAVTGPTKTTH
;
A
#
# COMPACT_ATOMS: atom_id res chain seq x y z
N MET A 1 72.58 42.09 26.51
CA MET A 1 72.44 41.81 25.06
C MET A 1 72.78 43.03 24.18
N ALA A 2 72.32 44.25 24.49
CA ALA A 2 72.59 45.44 23.66
C ALA A 2 74.07 45.87 23.58
N SER A 3 74.84 45.72 24.66
CA SER A 3 76.27 46.09 24.69
C SER A 3 77.15 45.21 23.77
N LYS A 4 76.76 43.94 23.57
CA LYS A 4 77.49 42.99 22.73
C LYS A 4 77.31 43.30 21.23
N ARG A 5 76.12 43.80 20.84
CA ARG A 5 75.83 44.24 19.47
C ARG A 5 76.55 45.55 19.12
N ARG A 6 76.67 46.50 20.06
CA ARG A 6 77.39 47.76 19.84
C ARG A 6 78.91 47.53 19.66
N ASN A 7 79.50 46.59 20.42
CA ASN A 7 80.90 46.20 20.24
C ASN A 7 81.17 45.48 18.91
N MET A 8 80.26 44.60 18.44
CA MET A 8 80.39 43.96 17.12
C MET A 8 80.33 44.97 15.96
N PHE A 9 79.44 45.98 16.07
CA PHE A 9 79.30 47.01 15.05
C PHE A 9 80.51 47.95 14.99
N GLN A 10 81.10 48.27 16.14
CA GLN A 10 82.36 49.02 16.19
C GLN A 10 83.53 48.21 15.63
N LYS A 11 83.59 46.90 15.92
CA LYS A 11 84.64 46.02 15.42
C LYS A 11 84.61 45.86 13.89
N ASN A 12 83.42 45.68 13.31
CA ASN A 12 83.24 45.63 11.84
C ASN A 12 83.54 46.97 11.17
N LYS A 13 83.14 48.10 11.77
CA LYS A 13 83.44 49.42 11.22
C LYS A 13 84.93 49.74 11.27
N THR A 14 85.63 49.31 12.33
CA THR A 14 87.10 49.41 12.38
C THR A 14 87.78 48.49 11.37
N GLN A 15 87.24 47.28 11.14
CA GLN A 15 87.76 46.33 10.15
C GLN A 15 87.61 46.84 8.72
N GLU A 16 86.45 47.39 8.35
CA GLU A 16 86.22 48.03 7.05
C GLU A 16 87.11 49.27 6.85
N THR A 17 87.34 50.08 7.89
CA THR A 17 88.26 51.23 7.76
C THR A 17 89.72 50.82 7.64
N THR A 18 90.15 49.72 8.26
CA THR A 18 91.51 49.20 8.11
C THR A 18 91.72 48.50 6.77
N GLU A 19 90.72 47.76 6.27
CA GLU A 19 90.79 47.10 4.95
C GLU A 19 90.77 48.14 3.82
N ASN A 20 89.92 49.17 3.92
CA ASN A 20 89.92 50.26 2.95
C ASN A 20 91.19 51.13 3.02
N ALA A 21 91.80 51.31 4.20
CA ALA A 21 93.09 51.99 4.33
C ALA A 21 94.24 51.18 3.71
N ILE A 22 94.25 49.85 3.86
CA ILE A 22 95.25 48.96 3.26
C ILE A 22 95.13 48.92 1.73
N VAL A 23 93.90 48.96 1.18
CA VAL A 23 93.68 49.05 -0.26
C VAL A 23 94.13 50.40 -0.81
N LEU A 24 93.91 51.51 -0.08
CA LEU A 24 94.31 52.85 -0.50
C LEU A 24 95.84 53.07 -0.44
N GLU A 25 96.52 52.50 0.57
CA GLU A 25 97.98 52.58 0.74
C GLU A 25 98.73 51.63 -0.22
N SER A 26 98.07 50.55 -0.67
CA SER A 26 98.59 49.65 -1.72
C SER A 26 98.45 50.22 -3.15
N LEU A 27 97.56 51.20 -3.36
CA LEU A 27 97.35 51.85 -4.66
C LEU A 27 98.34 53.00 -4.92
N THR A 28 98.96 53.59 -3.88
CA THR A 28 99.88 54.73 -4.03
C THR A 28 101.36 54.34 -4.24
N SER A 29 101.67 53.04 -4.32
CA SER A 29 103.06 52.51 -4.46
C SER A 29 103.36 51.87 -5.83
N MET A 30 102.41 51.85 -6.77
CA MET A 30 102.60 51.17 -8.06
C MET A 30 102.68 52.19 -9.21
N GLY A 31 103.78 52.12 -9.97
CA GLY A 31 104.03 53.00 -11.10
C GLY A 31 102.99 52.87 -12.22
N ASP A 32 102.90 53.95 -13.00
CA ASP A 32 102.00 54.32 -14.11
C ASP A 32 101.63 53.23 -15.16
N GLY A 33 102.17 52.00 -15.07
CA GLY A 33 101.93 50.89 -15.99
C GLY A 33 100.89 49.85 -15.52
N ASP A 34 100.60 49.75 -14.21
CA ASP A 34 99.73 48.69 -13.66
C ASP A 34 98.26 49.12 -13.49
N GLU A 35 97.97 50.43 -13.43
CA GLU A 35 96.60 50.96 -13.32
C GLU A 35 95.76 50.65 -14.56
N ASN A 36 96.34 50.70 -15.76
CA ASN A 36 95.65 50.40 -17.01
C ASN A 36 95.22 48.92 -17.10
N ARG A 37 95.99 48.00 -16.49
CA ARG A 37 95.65 46.58 -16.45
C ARG A 37 94.51 46.31 -15.46
N LEU A 38 94.55 46.91 -14.28
CA LEU A 38 93.44 46.83 -13.32
C LEU A 38 92.16 47.47 -13.88
N HIS A 39 92.25 48.62 -14.54
CA HIS A 39 91.09 49.26 -15.17
C HIS A 39 90.48 48.39 -16.28
N ALA A 40 91.31 47.72 -17.07
CA ALA A 40 90.84 46.78 -18.09
C ALA A 40 90.18 45.52 -17.49
N VAL A 41 90.62 45.06 -16.32
CA VAL A 41 89.99 43.95 -15.59
C VAL A 41 88.65 44.40 -14.98
N CYS A 42 88.62 45.54 -14.29
CA CYS A 42 87.38 46.12 -13.76
C CYS A 42 86.34 46.38 -14.85
N GLN A 43 86.77 46.81 -16.04
CA GLN A 43 85.88 47.05 -17.17
C GLN A 43 85.29 45.74 -17.72
N LYS A 44 86.09 44.67 -17.80
CA LYS A 44 85.58 43.34 -18.17
C LYS A 44 84.62 42.78 -17.13
N GLU A 45 84.90 42.97 -15.85
CA GLU A 45 83.99 42.56 -14.77
C GLU A 45 82.67 43.33 -14.82
N TYR A 46 82.73 44.65 -15.07
CA TYR A 46 81.54 45.47 -15.29
C TYR A 46 80.71 45.00 -16.49
N ASP A 47 81.35 44.71 -17.63
CA ASP A 47 80.66 44.21 -18.82
C ASP A 47 80.04 42.83 -18.58
N THR A 48 80.71 41.98 -17.79
CA THR A 48 80.19 40.66 -17.40
C THR A 48 78.98 40.81 -16.49
N LEU A 49 79.06 41.65 -15.46
CA LEU A 49 77.94 41.93 -14.56
C LEU A 49 76.75 42.55 -15.29
N LYS A 50 77.00 43.40 -16.28
CA LYS A 50 75.97 44.00 -17.12
C LYS A 50 75.26 42.95 -17.98
N GLN A 51 76.01 42.03 -18.57
CA GLN A 51 75.43 40.90 -19.30
C GLN A 51 74.62 39.97 -18.38
N GLU A 52 75.13 39.68 -17.18
CA GLU A 52 74.40 38.90 -16.19
C GLU A 52 73.11 39.61 -15.76
N PHE A 53 73.17 40.92 -15.52
CA PHE A 53 71.98 41.72 -15.20
C PHE A 53 70.96 41.73 -16.34
N ASP A 54 71.41 41.89 -17.58
CA ASP A 54 70.52 41.84 -18.75
C ASP A 54 69.92 40.44 -18.93
N ASN A 55 70.66 39.38 -18.61
CA ASN A 55 70.17 38.01 -18.62
C ASN A 55 69.15 37.75 -17.50
N TYR A 56 69.41 38.23 -16.29
CA TYR A 56 68.46 38.18 -15.17
C TYR A 56 67.20 38.97 -15.48
N ARG A 57 67.33 40.17 -16.06
CA ARG A 57 66.20 41.00 -16.51
C ARG A 57 65.35 40.27 -17.55
N LYS A 58 65.96 39.61 -18.54
CA LYS A 58 65.26 38.80 -19.55
C LYS A 58 64.55 37.61 -18.93
N GLN A 59 65.19 36.88 -18.02
CA GLN A 59 64.58 35.75 -17.32
C GLN A 59 63.42 36.19 -16.43
N PHE A 60 63.55 37.32 -15.74
CA PHE A 60 62.51 37.91 -14.91
C PHE A 60 61.31 38.36 -15.73
N LEU A 61 61.52 39.02 -16.88
CA LEU A 61 60.46 39.37 -17.83
C LEU A 61 59.78 38.14 -18.44
N ALA A 62 60.54 37.08 -18.74
CA ALA A 62 60.00 35.81 -19.24
C ALA A 62 59.20 35.04 -18.18
N GLN A 63 59.52 35.19 -16.89
CA GLN A 63 58.73 34.64 -15.78
C GLN A 63 57.48 35.47 -15.47
N GLN A 64 57.50 36.78 -15.73
CA GLN A 64 56.32 37.64 -15.55
C GLN A 64 55.30 37.52 -16.69
N LEU A 65 55.70 37.11 -17.90
CA LEU A 65 54.73 36.82 -18.96
C LEU A 65 54.05 35.48 -18.68
N PRO A 66 52.73 35.45 -18.47
CA PRO A 66 52.00 34.19 -18.36
C PRO A 66 52.19 33.39 -19.65
N SER A 67 52.35 32.07 -19.52
CA SER A 67 52.51 31.19 -20.68
C SER A 67 51.28 31.30 -21.60
N PRO A 68 51.42 31.65 -22.90
CA PRO A 68 50.29 31.94 -23.79
C PRO A 68 49.39 30.73 -24.07
N ARG A 69 49.84 29.51 -23.74
CA ARG A 69 49.00 28.30 -23.72
C ARG A 69 48.01 28.29 -22.55
N LEU A 70 48.49 28.59 -21.34
CA LEU A 70 47.66 28.62 -20.14
C LEU A 70 46.61 29.75 -20.18
N GLU A 71 46.94 30.90 -20.76
CA GLU A 71 45.99 32.02 -20.92
C GLU A 71 44.86 31.74 -21.91
N ARG A 72 45.03 30.81 -22.87
CA ARG A 72 44.04 30.53 -23.91
C ARG A 72 43.21 29.28 -23.64
N GLU A 73 43.79 28.27 -22.97
CA GLU A 73 43.12 27.01 -22.62
C GLU A 73 42.19 27.18 -21.40
N MET A 74 42.63 27.89 -20.36
CA MET A 74 41.82 28.18 -19.17
C MET A 74 40.47 28.87 -19.44
N PRO A 75 40.38 29.96 -20.23
CA PRO A 75 39.09 30.59 -20.52
C PRO A 75 38.18 29.73 -21.40
N ALA A 76 38.74 28.91 -22.30
CA ALA A 76 37.95 27.99 -23.13
C ALA A 76 37.32 26.86 -22.30
N GLU A 77 38.06 26.30 -21.34
CA GLU A 77 37.52 25.32 -20.38
C GLU A 77 36.47 25.93 -19.47
N ILE A 78 36.71 27.16 -18.96
CA ILE A 78 35.72 27.90 -18.16
C ILE A 78 34.43 28.13 -18.95
N GLU A 79 34.53 28.47 -20.23
CA GLU A 79 33.36 28.66 -21.09
C GLU A 79 32.62 27.34 -21.36
N SER A 80 33.36 26.24 -21.55
CA SER A 80 32.78 24.89 -21.63
C SER A 80 32.03 24.52 -20.35
N TYR A 81 32.63 24.68 -19.17
CA TYR A 81 31.96 24.40 -17.90
C TYR A 81 30.75 25.31 -17.66
N LYS A 82 30.79 26.59 -18.05
CA LYS A 82 29.62 27.48 -18.00
C LYS A 82 28.50 27.00 -18.92
N SER A 83 28.82 26.55 -20.14
CA SER A 83 27.84 25.97 -21.07
C SER A 83 27.21 24.68 -20.52
N GLN A 84 28.00 23.84 -19.84
CA GLN A 84 27.49 22.65 -19.18
C GLN A 84 26.60 23.00 -17.98
N VAL A 85 26.99 23.97 -17.16
CA VAL A 85 26.19 24.45 -16.03
C VAL A 85 24.87 25.06 -16.50
N THR A 86 24.85 25.81 -17.60
CA THR A 86 23.61 26.35 -18.18
C THR A 86 22.71 25.25 -18.72
N SER A 87 23.26 24.28 -19.47
CA SER A 87 22.53 23.10 -19.93
C SER A 87 21.94 22.28 -18.78
N LEU A 88 22.70 22.06 -17.70
CA LEU A 88 22.21 21.35 -16.51
C LEU A 88 21.11 22.14 -15.81
N LYS A 89 21.25 23.47 -15.69
CA LYS A 89 20.21 24.34 -15.11
C LYS A 89 18.92 24.33 -15.93
N GLU A 90 19.02 24.30 -17.26
CA GLU A 90 17.86 24.15 -18.15
C GLU A 90 17.23 22.77 -18.02
N ARG A 91 18.04 21.72 -17.94
CA ARG A 91 17.54 20.37 -17.73
C ARG A 91 16.80 20.25 -16.40
N ILE A 92 17.36 20.80 -15.32
CA ILE A 92 16.74 20.87 -14.00
C ILE A 92 15.40 21.62 -14.08
N ARG A 93 15.35 22.77 -14.75
CA ARG A 93 14.07 23.50 -14.94
C ARG A 93 13.04 22.65 -15.69
N SER A 94 13.41 22.02 -16.79
CA SER A 94 12.50 21.16 -17.56
C SER A 94 11.95 19.98 -16.74
N LEU A 95 12.79 19.40 -15.87
CA LEU A 95 12.38 18.28 -15.02
C LEU A 95 11.43 18.75 -13.91
N HIS A 96 11.66 19.93 -13.33
CA HIS A 96 10.71 20.51 -12.37
C HIS A 96 9.36 20.79 -13.02
N ASP A 97 9.34 21.42 -14.19
CA ASP A 97 8.09 21.69 -14.92
C ASP A 97 7.33 20.38 -15.25
N GLN A 98 8.05 19.32 -15.64
CA GLN A 98 7.47 18.00 -15.88
C GLN A 98 6.88 17.38 -14.60
N ILE A 99 7.58 17.48 -13.47
CA ILE A 99 7.07 16.99 -12.17
C ILE A 99 5.81 17.76 -11.77
N GLU A 100 5.75 19.08 -11.98
CA GLU A 100 4.56 19.88 -11.69
C GLU A 100 3.37 19.53 -12.58
N ILE A 101 3.59 19.29 -13.88
CA ILE A 101 2.53 18.87 -14.81
C ILE A 101 2.02 17.49 -14.42
N LEU A 102 2.90 16.50 -14.27
CA LEU A 102 2.53 15.14 -13.88
C LEU A 102 1.85 15.09 -12.51
N GLY A 103 2.31 15.93 -11.57
CA GLY A 103 1.68 16.07 -10.25
C GLY A 103 0.24 16.57 -10.35
N ARG A 104 -0.02 17.57 -11.20
CA ARG A 104 -1.38 18.09 -11.45
C ARG A 104 -2.27 17.05 -12.13
N GLU A 105 -1.76 16.37 -13.16
CA GLU A 105 -2.50 15.33 -13.88
C GLU A 105 -2.92 14.19 -12.95
N HIS A 106 -2.01 13.68 -12.12
CA HIS A 106 -2.33 12.64 -11.14
C HIS A 106 -3.30 13.13 -10.06
N GLU A 107 -3.21 14.39 -9.62
CA GLU A 107 -4.16 14.95 -8.66
C GLU A 107 -5.59 15.03 -9.27
N GLU A 108 -5.70 15.39 -10.54
CA GLU A 108 -6.97 15.39 -11.28
C GLU A 108 -7.53 13.98 -11.48
N GLU A 109 -6.69 13.02 -11.86
CA GLU A 109 -7.08 11.61 -11.97
C GLU A 109 -7.59 11.06 -10.64
N LEU A 110 -6.88 11.34 -9.54
CA LEU A 110 -7.31 10.95 -8.19
C LEU A 110 -8.65 11.60 -7.82
N LYS A 111 -8.88 12.87 -8.17
CA LYS A 111 -10.16 13.54 -7.96
C LYS A 111 -11.29 12.89 -8.75
N ILE A 112 -11.05 12.51 -10.02
CA ILE A 112 -12.05 11.85 -10.87
C ILE A 112 -12.37 10.45 -10.32
N GLN A 113 -11.35 9.65 -10.00
CA GLN A 113 -11.53 8.31 -9.44
C GLN A 113 -12.26 8.36 -8.09
N ASN A 114 -11.89 9.30 -7.21
CA ASN A 114 -12.55 9.47 -5.93
C ASN A 114 -14.04 9.86 -6.09
N LYS A 115 -14.35 10.80 -7.00
CA LYS A 115 -15.75 11.13 -7.34
C LYS A 115 -16.52 9.91 -7.86
N ALA A 116 -15.92 9.11 -8.74
CA ALA A 116 -16.55 7.89 -9.26
C ALA A 116 -16.82 6.87 -8.14
N LEU A 117 -15.86 6.65 -7.25
CA LEU A 117 -16.01 5.76 -6.09
C LEU A 117 -17.10 6.22 -5.14
N VAL A 118 -17.16 7.52 -4.84
CA VAL A 118 -18.22 8.09 -3.99
C VAL A 118 -19.59 7.90 -4.64
N ASN A 119 -19.71 8.18 -5.94
CA ASN A 119 -20.96 8.03 -6.69
C ASN A 119 -21.44 6.58 -6.74
N GLU A 120 -20.55 5.61 -6.96
CA GLU A 120 -20.95 4.19 -6.90
C GLU A 120 -21.35 3.80 -5.48
N ARG A 121 -20.60 4.23 -4.46
CA ARG A 121 -20.95 3.96 -3.06
C ARG A 121 -22.32 4.53 -2.68
N THR A 122 -22.67 5.73 -3.12
CA THR A 122 -24.00 6.32 -2.85
C THR A 122 -25.09 5.55 -3.58
N LYS A 123 -24.92 5.18 -4.85
CA LYS A 123 -25.90 4.37 -5.60
C LYS A 123 -26.19 3.03 -4.92
N TYR A 124 -25.16 2.29 -4.49
CA TYR A 124 -25.38 1.01 -3.82
C TYR A 124 -26.03 1.19 -2.45
N ARG A 125 -25.67 2.24 -1.71
CA ARG A 125 -26.33 2.58 -0.45
C ARG A 125 -27.81 2.90 -0.64
N GLU A 126 -28.14 3.69 -1.65
CA GLU A 126 -29.53 4.03 -1.98
C GLU A 126 -30.34 2.79 -2.40
N ARG A 127 -29.75 1.91 -3.23
CA ARG A 127 -30.38 0.63 -3.61
C ARG A 127 -30.64 -0.28 -2.41
N LEU A 128 -29.67 -0.38 -1.49
CA LEU A 128 -29.85 -1.14 -0.25
C LEU A 128 -30.96 -0.54 0.61
N ASN A 129 -30.94 0.77 0.83
CA ASN A 129 -31.97 1.46 1.61
C ASN A 129 -33.38 1.28 1.00
N ALA A 130 -33.49 1.34 -0.33
CA ALA A 130 -34.75 1.12 -1.03
C ALA A 130 -35.26 -0.32 -0.84
N LEU A 131 -34.41 -1.32 -1.06
CA LEU A 131 -34.77 -2.73 -0.84
C LEU A 131 -35.16 -3.00 0.62
N GLU A 132 -34.41 -2.46 1.58
CA GLU A 132 -34.76 -2.59 3.00
C GLU A 132 -36.12 -1.95 3.33
N SER A 133 -36.41 -0.78 2.74
CA SER A 133 -37.71 -0.11 2.90
C SER A 133 -38.85 -0.95 2.33
N ASP A 134 -38.68 -1.49 1.12
CA ASP A 134 -39.69 -2.35 0.48
C ASP A 134 -39.97 -3.61 1.32
N TRP A 135 -38.93 -4.24 1.87
CA TRP A 135 -39.09 -5.42 2.74
C TRP A 135 -39.75 -5.06 4.07
N ARG A 136 -39.39 -3.92 4.67
CA ARG A 136 -40.07 -3.41 5.87
C ARG A 136 -41.54 -3.16 5.61
N GLU A 137 -41.89 -2.54 4.48
CA GLU A 137 -43.28 -2.26 4.09
C GLU A 137 -44.08 -3.55 3.86
N ARG A 138 -43.52 -4.51 3.11
CA ARG A 138 -44.16 -5.84 2.91
C ARG A 138 -44.40 -6.56 4.24
N THR A 139 -43.43 -6.50 5.15
CA THR A 139 -43.56 -7.12 6.47
C THR A 139 -44.69 -6.47 7.26
N ALA A 140 -44.72 -5.13 7.32
CA ALA A 140 -45.78 -4.39 8.01
C ALA A 140 -47.18 -4.65 7.40
N SER A 141 -47.28 -4.78 6.08
CA SER A 141 -48.53 -5.13 5.39
C SER A 141 -49.04 -6.51 5.81
N LEU A 142 -48.16 -7.54 5.79
CA LEU A 142 -48.52 -8.90 6.22
C LEU A 142 -48.89 -8.97 7.70
N GLU A 143 -48.19 -8.24 8.56
CA GLU A 143 -48.52 -8.13 9.99
C GLU A 143 -49.90 -7.50 10.20
N CYS A 144 -50.25 -6.45 9.44
CA CYS A 144 -51.56 -5.83 9.47
C CYS A 144 -52.67 -6.80 9.01
N GLU A 145 -52.44 -7.54 7.93
CA GLU A 145 -53.38 -8.55 7.45
C GLU A 145 -53.60 -9.68 8.46
N LEU A 146 -52.52 -10.16 9.09
CA LEU A 146 -52.59 -11.15 10.17
C LEU A 146 -53.38 -10.62 11.37
N GLY A 147 -53.15 -9.35 11.76
CA GLY A 147 -53.92 -8.67 12.81
C GLY A 147 -55.42 -8.67 12.51
N LYS A 148 -55.80 -8.24 11.30
CA LYS A 148 -57.20 -8.25 10.84
C LYS A 148 -57.80 -9.66 10.80
N GLN A 149 -57.02 -10.69 10.46
CA GLN A 149 -57.51 -12.08 10.51
C GLN A 149 -57.76 -12.55 11.94
N ARG A 150 -56.87 -12.22 12.87
CA ARG A 150 -57.02 -12.53 14.30
C ARG A 150 -58.25 -11.84 14.89
N GLU A 151 -58.44 -10.55 14.60
CA GLU A 151 -59.62 -9.80 15.05
C GLU A 151 -60.92 -10.41 14.53
N ARG A 152 -60.98 -10.76 13.24
CA ARG A 152 -62.15 -11.45 12.65
C ARG A 152 -62.41 -12.81 13.30
N ALA A 153 -61.36 -13.59 13.56
CA ALA A 153 -61.51 -14.88 14.22
C ALA A 153 -62.04 -14.73 15.65
N ILE A 154 -61.52 -13.77 16.42
CA ILE A 154 -62.01 -13.47 17.77
C ILE A 154 -63.48 -13.02 17.75
N ALA A 155 -63.86 -12.17 16.79
CA ALA A 155 -65.24 -11.72 16.66
C ALA A 155 -66.19 -12.89 16.35
N LEU A 156 -65.81 -13.79 15.44
CA LEU A 156 -66.60 -14.97 15.09
C LEU A 156 -66.72 -15.94 16.27
N VAL A 157 -65.65 -16.17 17.04
CA VAL A 157 -65.71 -16.97 18.26
C VAL A 157 -66.69 -16.37 19.26
N LYS A 158 -66.64 -15.05 19.49
CA LYS A 158 -67.58 -14.36 20.38
C LYS A 158 -69.04 -14.49 19.92
N GLU A 159 -69.30 -14.38 18.62
CA GLU A 159 -70.64 -14.57 18.04
C GLU A 159 -71.12 -16.01 18.27
N LYS A 160 -70.26 -17.01 18.04
CA LYS A 160 -70.59 -18.42 18.29
C LYS A 160 -70.81 -18.73 19.76
N ASP A 161 -70.05 -18.13 20.66
CA ASP A 161 -70.28 -18.26 22.10
C ASP A 161 -71.64 -17.67 22.52
N GLN A 162 -72.05 -16.55 21.91
CA GLN A 162 -73.38 -15.95 22.12
C GLN A 162 -74.50 -16.83 21.55
N GLU A 163 -74.35 -17.38 20.35
CA GLU A 163 -75.28 -18.36 19.79
C GLU A 163 -75.42 -19.60 20.70
N ILE A 164 -74.31 -20.13 21.21
CA ILE A 164 -74.32 -21.27 22.15
C ILE A 164 -75.04 -20.88 23.45
N ALA A 165 -74.78 -19.69 23.99
CA ALA A 165 -75.43 -19.22 25.21
C ALA A 165 -76.96 -19.08 25.03
N THR A 166 -77.39 -18.46 23.92
CA THR A 166 -78.83 -18.30 23.60
C THR A 166 -79.51 -19.64 23.34
N LEU A 167 -78.85 -20.58 22.64
CA LEU A 167 -79.36 -21.94 22.46
C LEU A 167 -79.50 -22.66 23.81
N ARG A 168 -78.52 -22.57 24.70
CA ARG A 168 -78.60 -23.14 26.06
C ARG A 168 -79.74 -22.54 26.87
N GLU A 169 -79.92 -21.23 26.82
CA GLU A 169 -81.01 -20.53 27.50
C GLU A 169 -82.37 -20.97 26.93
N SER A 170 -82.52 -21.03 25.60
CA SER A 170 -83.74 -21.53 24.95
C SER A 170 -84.04 -22.99 25.31
N PHE A 171 -83.01 -23.84 25.39
CA PHE A 171 -83.16 -25.24 25.79
C PHE A 171 -83.57 -25.37 27.26
N HIS A 172 -83.02 -24.54 28.14
CA HIS A 172 -83.47 -24.42 29.54
C HIS A 172 -84.92 -23.95 29.66
N HIS A 173 -85.39 -23.08 28.77
CA HIS A 173 -86.79 -22.65 28.75
C HIS A 173 -87.75 -23.73 28.20
N ILE A 174 -87.29 -24.57 27.26
CA ILE A 174 -88.07 -25.70 26.70
C ILE A 174 -88.08 -26.89 27.67
N LEU A 175 -87.04 -27.05 28.49
CA LEU A 175 -86.95 -28.04 29.57
C LEU A 175 -86.96 -27.35 30.94
N PRO A 176 -88.11 -26.86 31.42
CA PRO A 176 -88.22 -26.42 32.80
C PRO A 176 -88.08 -27.64 33.70
N THR A 177 -86.96 -27.75 34.41
CA THR A 177 -86.78 -28.48 35.67
C THR A 177 -87.65 -29.73 35.81
N ARG A 178 -87.40 -30.76 34.98
CA ARG A 178 -88.00 -32.09 35.18
C ARG A 178 -87.07 -33.24 34.80
N LEU A 179 -85.78 -33.13 35.11
CA LEU A 179 -84.93 -34.32 35.28
C LEU A 179 -83.91 -34.05 36.39
N SER A 180 -84.41 -34.10 37.62
CA SER A 180 -83.64 -34.77 38.65
C SER A 180 -83.64 -36.26 38.30
N SER A 181 -82.45 -36.86 38.34
CA SER A 181 -82.19 -38.31 38.31
C SER A 181 -82.36 -39.04 36.98
N GLY A 182 -81.38 -39.89 36.68
CA GLY A 182 -81.57 -41.09 35.88
C GLY A 182 -80.84 -41.10 34.54
N ASP A 183 -79.66 -41.70 34.55
CA ASP A 183 -79.14 -42.61 33.53
C ASP A 183 -80.09 -42.91 32.36
N CYS A 184 -79.66 -42.65 31.12
CA CYS A 184 -80.13 -43.40 29.96
C CYS A 184 -79.17 -43.25 28.78
N ASP A 185 -78.45 -44.34 28.52
CA ASP A 185 -77.95 -44.72 27.20
C ASP A 185 -79.06 -44.58 26.15
N LEU A 186 -78.79 -43.86 25.07
CA LEU A 186 -79.63 -43.90 23.87
C LEU A 186 -78.76 -44.18 22.64
N GLU A 187 -79.04 -45.36 22.11
CA GLU A 187 -78.46 -45.97 20.93
C GLU A 187 -78.72 -45.17 19.65
N PHE A 188 -77.74 -45.27 18.77
CA PHE A 188 -77.72 -44.78 17.41
C PHE A 188 -78.72 -45.58 16.55
N ALA A 189 -79.84 -44.97 16.19
CA ALA A 189 -80.80 -45.52 15.23
C ALA A 189 -80.71 -44.79 13.87
N ASP A 190 -80.20 -45.54 12.89
CA ASP A 190 -80.36 -45.32 11.45
C ASP A 190 -81.84 -45.44 11.04
N GLY A 191 -82.34 -44.56 10.18
CA GLY A 191 -83.74 -44.64 9.72
C GLY A 191 -84.37 -43.37 9.14
N LYS A 192 -84.24 -43.22 7.83
CA LYS A 192 -85.03 -42.38 6.89
C LYS A 192 -86.40 -41.86 7.36
N GLY A 193 -86.64 -40.57 7.08
CA GLY A 193 -87.96 -40.00 6.80
C GLY A 193 -87.85 -38.78 5.87
N PRO A 194 -88.62 -38.70 4.75
CA PRO A 194 -88.64 -37.52 3.90
C PRO A 194 -89.70 -36.53 4.40
N THR A 195 -89.28 -35.37 4.89
CA THR A 195 -90.18 -34.23 5.19
C THR A 195 -90.24 -33.28 3.98
N PRO A 196 -91.43 -33.08 3.35
CA PRO A 196 -91.60 -32.20 2.19
C PRO A 196 -91.78 -30.74 2.64
N GLY A 197 -90.73 -30.18 3.24
CA GLY A 197 -90.66 -28.79 3.68
C GLY A 197 -89.24 -28.22 3.78
N GLY A 198 -88.21 -29.08 3.67
CA GLY A 198 -86.79 -28.71 3.76
C GLY A 198 -86.05 -28.54 2.43
N GLY A 199 -86.75 -28.63 1.29
CA GLY A 199 -86.14 -28.60 -0.05
C GLY A 199 -85.38 -27.31 -0.36
N GLY A 200 -85.86 -26.16 0.12
CA GLY A 200 -85.14 -24.88 -0.04
C GLY A 200 -83.83 -24.81 0.75
N SER A 201 -83.80 -25.39 1.95
CA SER A 201 -82.61 -25.41 2.81
C SER A 201 -81.54 -26.37 2.29
N LEU A 202 -81.95 -27.56 1.82
CA LEU A 202 -81.01 -28.53 1.25
C LEU A 202 -80.41 -28.07 -0.09
N LEU A 203 -81.20 -27.38 -0.92
CA LEU A 203 -80.71 -26.80 -2.18
C LEU A 203 -79.76 -25.63 -1.93
N TYR A 204 -80.07 -24.75 -0.97
CA TYR A 204 -79.19 -23.65 -0.56
C TYR A 204 -77.86 -24.18 -0.01
N TYR A 205 -77.89 -25.18 0.87
CA TYR A 205 -76.67 -25.82 1.38
C TYR A 205 -75.83 -26.42 0.26
N ARG A 206 -76.44 -27.14 -0.68
CA ARG A 206 -75.74 -27.72 -1.84
C ARG A 206 -75.11 -26.66 -2.73
N GLN A 207 -75.80 -25.54 -2.93
CA GLN A 207 -75.28 -24.40 -3.69
C GLN A 207 -74.12 -23.72 -2.97
N GLU A 208 -74.20 -23.56 -1.65
CA GLU A 208 -73.14 -22.94 -0.85
C GLU A 208 -71.88 -23.83 -0.80
N VAL A 209 -72.06 -25.15 -0.72
CA VAL A 209 -70.96 -26.13 -0.86
C VAL A 209 -70.30 -26.01 -2.24
N ALA A 210 -71.08 -25.93 -3.32
CA ALA A 210 -70.51 -25.76 -4.65
C ALA A 210 -69.72 -24.45 -4.80
N ARG A 211 -70.19 -23.35 -4.19
CA ARG A 211 -69.46 -22.07 -4.17
C ARG A 211 -68.15 -22.18 -3.39
N ARG A 212 -68.17 -22.83 -2.22
CA ARG A 212 -66.99 -23.12 -1.40
C ARG A 212 -65.99 -24.01 -2.14
N ASP A 213 -66.44 -25.00 -2.89
CA ASP A 213 -65.57 -25.91 -3.66
C ASP A 213 -64.86 -25.21 -4.83
N VAL A 214 -65.55 -24.29 -5.51
CA VAL A 214 -64.95 -23.44 -6.55
C VAL A 214 -63.91 -22.51 -5.92
N GLU A 215 -64.22 -21.90 -4.78
CA GLU A 215 -63.31 -21.03 -4.05
C GLU A 215 -62.09 -21.80 -3.52
N LEU A 216 -62.28 -22.99 -2.95
CA LEU A 216 -61.20 -23.90 -2.53
C LEU A 216 -60.32 -24.31 -3.72
N SER A 217 -60.92 -24.61 -4.87
CA SER A 217 -60.18 -24.96 -6.08
C SER A 217 -59.36 -23.78 -6.60
N ARG A 218 -59.90 -22.56 -6.54
CA ARG A 218 -59.16 -21.32 -6.88
C ARG A 218 -58.00 -21.10 -5.92
N LEU A 219 -58.24 -21.16 -4.61
CA LEU A 219 -57.22 -20.98 -3.58
C LEU A 219 -56.11 -22.04 -3.66
N ARG A 220 -56.44 -23.28 -4.00
CA ARG A 220 -55.44 -24.34 -4.23
C ARG A 220 -54.55 -24.05 -5.44
N LYS A 221 -55.13 -23.54 -6.54
CA LYS A 221 -54.36 -23.13 -7.72
C LYS A 221 -53.43 -21.96 -7.39
N GLU A 222 -53.94 -20.94 -6.71
CA GLU A 222 -53.15 -19.78 -6.26
C GLU A 222 -52.03 -20.19 -5.32
N LYS A 223 -52.31 -21.06 -4.34
CA LYS A 223 -51.29 -21.67 -3.47
C LYS A 223 -50.21 -22.35 -4.28
N HIS A 224 -50.56 -23.20 -5.25
CA HIS A 224 -49.58 -23.91 -6.07
C HIS A 224 -48.70 -22.94 -6.88
N VAL A 225 -49.29 -21.87 -7.42
CA VAL A 225 -48.54 -20.82 -8.14
C VAL A 225 -47.57 -20.11 -7.21
N LEU A 226 -48.03 -19.68 -6.01
CA LEU A 226 -47.18 -19.03 -5.01
C LEU A 226 -46.08 -19.96 -4.50
N GLU A 227 -46.36 -21.25 -4.29
CA GLU A 227 -45.34 -22.24 -3.94
C GLU A 227 -44.31 -22.43 -5.06
N GLY A 228 -44.73 -22.37 -6.33
CA GLY A 228 -43.84 -22.36 -7.49
C GLY A 228 -42.93 -21.13 -7.50
N GLN A 229 -43.49 -19.94 -7.29
CA GLN A 229 -42.74 -18.69 -7.19
C GLN A 229 -41.75 -18.71 -6.02
N LEU A 230 -42.16 -19.26 -4.87
CA LEU A 230 -41.29 -19.42 -3.70
C LEU A 230 -40.10 -20.36 -4.00
N ARG A 231 -40.34 -21.47 -4.69
CA ARG A 231 -39.26 -22.38 -5.12
C ARG A 231 -38.28 -21.68 -6.06
N GLY A 232 -38.79 -21.00 -7.10
CA GLY A 232 -37.94 -20.25 -8.03
C GLY A 232 -37.15 -19.12 -7.36
N ALA A 233 -37.77 -18.40 -6.42
CA ALA A 233 -37.08 -17.37 -5.64
C ALA A 233 -35.98 -17.97 -4.75
N LYS A 234 -36.22 -19.11 -4.11
CA LYS A 234 -35.21 -19.83 -3.30
C LYS A 234 -34.03 -20.30 -4.15
N GLU A 235 -34.28 -20.84 -5.33
CA GLU A 235 -33.23 -21.25 -6.27
C GLU A 235 -32.40 -20.05 -6.75
N SER A 236 -33.06 -18.92 -7.05
CA SER A 236 -32.39 -17.67 -7.42
C SER A 236 -31.49 -17.13 -6.29
N ILE A 237 -31.99 -17.12 -5.05
CA ILE A 237 -31.20 -16.72 -3.87
C ILE A 237 -29.99 -17.64 -3.72
N SER A 238 -30.18 -18.96 -3.80
CA SER A 238 -29.07 -19.92 -3.69
C SER A 238 -28.01 -19.67 -4.77
N SER A 239 -28.41 -19.47 -6.03
CA SER A 239 -27.48 -19.14 -7.13
C SER A 239 -26.73 -17.82 -6.89
N LEU A 240 -27.43 -16.78 -6.43
CA LEU A 240 -26.81 -15.49 -6.11
C LEU A 240 -25.83 -15.61 -4.94
N THR A 241 -26.15 -16.35 -3.88
CA THR A 241 -25.24 -16.58 -2.75
C THR A 241 -23.99 -17.34 -3.17
N ALA A 242 -24.10 -18.35 -4.05
CA ALA A 242 -22.95 -19.07 -4.58
C ALA A 242 -22.01 -18.13 -5.37
N LYS A 243 -22.56 -17.27 -6.24
CA LYS A 243 -21.80 -16.26 -6.98
C LYS A 243 -21.14 -15.23 -6.06
N GLN A 244 -21.85 -14.81 -5.00
CA GLN A 244 -21.30 -13.88 -4.02
C GLN A 244 -20.11 -14.47 -3.27
N GLU A 245 -20.19 -15.73 -2.84
CA GLU A 245 -19.07 -16.40 -2.19
C GLU A 245 -17.88 -16.58 -3.15
N GLU A 246 -18.13 -16.91 -4.42
CA GLU A 246 -17.05 -16.98 -5.44
C GLU A 246 -16.31 -15.64 -5.60
N VAL A 247 -17.05 -14.54 -5.75
CA VAL A 247 -16.46 -13.20 -5.89
C VAL A 247 -15.69 -12.81 -4.63
N LYS A 248 -16.24 -13.13 -3.46
CA LYS A 248 -15.62 -12.84 -2.16
C LYS A 248 -14.32 -13.62 -1.98
N GLU A 249 -14.27 -14.89 -2.38
CA GLU A 249 -13.04 -15.69 -2.38
C GLU A 249 -12.00 -15.14 -3.37
N ALA A 250 -12.41 -14.77 -4.58
CA ALA A 250 -11.51 -14.15 -5.55
C ALA A 250 -10.91 -12.84 -5.01
N LEU A 251 -11.74 -12.00 -4.38
CA LEU A 251 -11.29 -10.74 -3.79
C LEU A 251 -10.37 -10.96 -2.59
N ARG A 252 -10.65 -11.96 -1.73
CA ARG A 252 -9.76 -12.37 -0.63
C ARG A 252 -8.38 -12.76 -1.14
N LEU A 253 -8.32 -13.62 -2.16
CA LEU A 253 -7.06 -14.04 -2.77
C LEU A 253 -6.28 -12.85 -3.36
N GLN A 254 -6.98 -11.90 -3.97
CA GLN A 254 -6.37 -10.69 -4.52
C GLN A 254 -5.82 -9.78 -3.41
N VAL A 255 -6.56 -9.61 -2.31
CA VAL A 255 -6.11 -8.86 -1.13
C VAL A 255 -4.89 -9.53 -0.50
N GLU A 256 -4.89 -10.85 -0.31
CA GLU A 256 -3.72 -11.58 0.21
C GLU A 256 -2.51 -11.45 -0.71
N ARG A 257 -2.71 -11.47 -2.03
CA ARG A 257 -1.64 -11.20 -3.01
C ARG A 257 -1.09 -9.78 -2.84
N PHE A 258 -1.97 -8.78 -2.75
CA PHE A 258 -1.54 -7.39 -2.56
C PHE A 258 -0.86 -7.17 -1.22
N GLN A 259 -1.34 -7.76 -0.13
CA GLN A 259 -0.68 -7.67 1.19
C GLN A 259 0.72 -8.29 1.16
N ARG A 260 0.88 -9.42 0.45
CA ARG A 260 2.20 -10.04 0.22
C ARG A 260 3.13 -9.14 -0.60
N CYS A 261 2.62 -8.40 -1.58
CA CYS A 261 3.42 -7.44 -2.35
C CYS A 261 3.72 -6.16 -1.56
N GLN A 262 2.73 -5.61 -0.86
CA GLN A 262 2.81 -4.34 -0.12
C GLN A 262 3.74 -4.43 1.09
N SER A 263 3.78 -5.57 1.79
CA SER A 263 4.74 -5.82 2.88
C SER A 263 6.21 -5.72 2.42
N ARG A 264 6.47 -5.65 1.09
CA ARG A 264 7.82 -5.71 0.50
C ARG A 264 8.29 -4.39 -0.11
N ASP A 265 7.42 -3.41 -0.36
CA ASP A 265 7.70 -2.28 -1.26
C ASP A 265 8.43 -1.05 -0.65
N GLY A 266 8.71 -1.02 0.65
CA GLY A 266 9.29 0.17 1.29
C GLY A 266 10.77 0.03 1.69
N ALA A 267 11.00 -0.63 2.84
CA ALA A 267 12.32 -0.69 3.48
C ALA A 267 13.12 -1.95 3.11
N ASN A 268 12.45 -2.96 2.57
CA ASN A 268 13.04 -4.28 2.35
C ASN A 268 13.82 -4.35 1.02
N LEU A 269 13.47 -3.52 0.02
CA LEU A 269 14.12 -3.52 -1.30
C LEU A 269 15.52 -2.90 -1.28
N GLU A 270 15.75 -1.85 -0.50
CA GLU A 270 17.09 -1.26 -0.37
C GLU A 270 18.05 -2.21 0.36
N TYR A 271 17.58 -2.82 1.45
CA TYR A 271 18.33 -3.88 2.14
C TYR A 271 18.59 -5.06 1.21
N LEU A 272 17.58 -5.55 0.51
CA LEU A 272 17.72 -6.65 -0.44
C LEU A 272 18.71 -6.33 -1.55
N LYS A 273 18.67 -5.12 -2.11
CA LYS A 273 19.62 -4.66 -3.12
C LYS A 273 21.06 -4.72 -2.59
N ASN A 274 21.29 -4.27 -1.37
CA ASN A 274 22.63 -4.27 -0.75
C ASN A 274 23.12 -5.69 -0.44
N VAL A 275 22.24 -6.58 0.03
CA VAL A 275 22.58 -7.99 0.30
C VAL A 275 22.83 -8.77 -0.98
N VAL A 276 22.01 -8.58 -2.02
CA VAL A 276 22.20 -9.21 -3.34
C VAL A 276 23.48 -8.69 -4.01
N LEU A 277 23.74 -7.39 -3.94
CA LEU A 277 24.98 -6.81 -4.48
C LEU A 277 26.21 -7.38 -3.75
N SER A 278 26.17 -7.45 -2.42
CA SER A 278 27.23 -8.06 -1.61
C SER A 278 27.39 -9.55 -1.91
N TYR A 279 26.30 -10.27 -2.18
CA TYR A 279 26.33 -11.68 -2.57
C TYR A 279 27.04 -11.91 -3.91
N LEU A 280 26.77 -11.06 -4.90
CA LEU A 280 27.39 -11.14 -6.23
C LEU A 280 28.87 -10.73 -6.21
N LEU A 281 29.26 -9.81 -5.33
CA LEU A 281 30.63 -9.30 -5.21
C LEU A 281 31.51 -10.08 -4.23
N SER A 282 30.92 -10.88 -3.34
CA SER A 282 31.69 -11.71 -2.41
C SER A 282 32.17 -12.98 -3.09
N ASP A 283 33.32 -13.50 -2.68
CA ASP A 283 33.85 -14.80 -3.13
C ASP A 283 33.84 -15.87 -2.03
N ASP A 284 33.53 -15.47 -0.79
CA ASP A 284 33.49 -16.37 0.37
C ASP A 284 32.18 -17.20 0.41
N PRO A 285 32.26 -18.54 0.40
CA PRO A 285 31.08 -19.41 0.48
C PRO A 285 30.31 -19.28 1.79
N GLY A 286 30.99 -18.98 2.91
CA GLY A 286 30.34 -18.83 4.22
C GLY A 286 29.42 -17.62 4.28
N SER A 287 29.96 -16.45 3.89
CA SER A 287 29.21 -15.19 3.75
C SER A 287 28.09 -15.31 2.72
N LYS A 288 28.35 -16.00 1.58
CA LYS A 288 27.32 -16.28 0.56
C LYS A 288 26.14 -17.04 1.11
N GLY A 289 26.35 -18.08 1.92
CA GLY A 289 25.27 -18.83 2.56
C GLY A 289 24.42 -17.98 3.50
N HIS A 290 25.05 -17.07 4.27
CA HIS A 290 24.35 -16.18 5.20
C HIS A 290 23.53 -15.13 4.43
N MET A 291 24.09 -14.54 3.38
CA MET A 291 23.38 -13.61 2.49
C MET A 291 22.24 -14.30 1.73
N LEU A 292 22.43 -15.54 1.27
CA LEU A 292 21.37 -16.34 0.63
C LEU A 292 20.21 -16.60 1.58
N ASN A 293 20.49 -16.92 2.84
CA ASN A 293 19.47 -17.11 3.85
C ASN A 293 18.71 -15.79 4.10
N ALA A 294 19.42 -14.67 4.23
CA ALA A 294 18.81 -13.34 4.37
C ALA A 294 17.91 -12.98 3.17
N ILE A 295 18.37 -13.23 1.94
CA ILE A 295 17.59 -13.07 0.70
C ILE A 295 16.34 -13.95 0.73
N ALA A 296 16.45 -15.21 1.16
CA ALA A 296 15.34 -16.14 1.25
C ALA A 296 14.28 -15.70 2.29
N THR A 297 14.70 -15.14 3.43
CA THR A 297 13.78 -14.59 4.44
C THR A 297 13.07 -13.34 3.92
N VAL A 298 13.81 -12.42 3.31
CA VAL A 298 13.29 -11.19 2.73
C VAL A 298 12.32 -11.46 1.58
N LEU A 299 12.61 -12.49 0.77
CA LEU A 299 11.75 -12.89 -0.35
C LEU A 299 10.61 -13.83 0.04
N GLY A 300 10.52 -14.25 1.31
CA GLY A 300 9.45 -15.09 1.82
C GLY A 300 9.43 -16.50 1.22
N PHE A 301 10.60 -17.07 0.93
CA PHE A 301 10.71 -18.42 0.38
C PHE A 301 10.17 -19.46 1.36
N GLY A 302 9.39 -20.40 0.82
CA GLY A 302 8.83 -21.51 1.58
C GLY A 302 9.92 -22.49 2.04
N PRO A 303 9.59 -23.42 2.96
CA PRO A 303 10.55 -24.39 3.48
C PRO A 303 11.21 -25.24 2.38
N ALA A 304 10.45 -25.63 1.35
CA ALA A 304 10.98 -26.38 0.20
C ALA A 304 11.97 -25.60 -0.67
N ASP A 305 11.77 -24.29 -0.83
CA ASP A 305 12.66 -23.44 -1.63
C ASP A 305 13.96 -23.12 -0.88
N ARG A 306 13.88 -23.00 0.45
CA ARG A 306 15.06 -22.82 1.33
C ARG A 306 15.98 -24.03 1.29
N GLU A 307 15.43 -25.23 1.23
CA GLU A 307 16.19 -26.47 1.12
C GLU A 307 16.93 -26.56 -0.23
N ARG A 308 16.27 -26.15 -1.32
CA ARG A 308 16.90 -26.07 -2.66
C ARG A 308 18.05 -25.06 -2.69
N LEU A 309 17.92 -23.94 -1.99
CA LEU A 309 18.96 -22.91 -1.90
C LEU A 309 20.13 -23.33 -1.01
N ALA A 310 19.86 -24.06 0.08
CA ALA A 310 20.91 -24.65 0.92
C ALA A 310 21.77 -25.65 0.12
N ASN A 311 21.13 -26.45 -0.74
CA ASN A 311 21.80 -27.43 -1.60
C ASN A 311 22.64 -26.80 -2.73
N HIS A 312 22.47 -25.51 -3.05
CA HIS A 312 23.24 -24.81 -4.06
C HIS A 312 24.22 -23.77 -3.48
N GLY A 313 23.95 -23.24 -2.27
CA GLY A 313 24.83 -22.32 -1.55
C GLY A 313 25.89 -23.00 -0.68
N GLY A 314 25.77 -24.31 -0.43
CA GLY A 314 26.68 -25.13 0.37
C GLY A 314 27.63 -25.96 -0.49
N GLY A 315 28.52 -25.31 -1.23
CA GLY A 315 29.68 -25.99 -1.81
C GLY A 315 30.68 -26.40 -0.72
N VAL A 316 30.64 -27.69 -0.35
CA VAL A 316 31.66 -28.45 0.38
C VAL A 316 31.78 -28.16 1.89
N ALA A 317 30.92 -28.76 2.72
CA ALA A 317 31.30 -29.20 4.07
C ALA A 317 30.30 -30.20 4.66
N SER A 318 30.62 -31.49 4.50
CA SER A 318 30.62 -32.50 5.56
C SER A 318 29.30 -32.96 6.23
N VAL A 319 29.40 -34.20 6.71
CA VAL A 319 28.56 -34.92 7.70
C VAL A 319 27.38 -35.68 7.06
N ALA A 320 27.49 -36.97 6.74
CA ALA A 320 27.90 -38.08 7.62
C ALA A 320 27.11 -38.15 8.94
N ALA A 321 25.79 -38.42 8.86
CA ALA A 321 25.02 -38.90 10.00
C ALA A 321 23.78 -39.65 9.51
N ALA A 322 24.00 -40.84 8.95
CA ALA A 322 22.93 -41.77 8.60
C ALA A 322 23.13 -43.11 9.31
N VAL A 323 23.24 -43.11 10.64
CA VAL A 323 23.01 -44.31 11.47
C VAL A 323 22.59 -43.87 12.87
N THR A 324 21.28 -43.90 13.15
CA THR A 324 20.72 -44.46 14.40
C THR A 324 19.19 -44.60 14.22
N GLY A 325 18.73 -45.85 14.23
CA GLY A 325 17.33 -46.22 14.07
C GLY A 325 16.47 -45.94 15.32
N PRO A 326 15.15 -46.14 15.18
CA PRO A 326 14.16 -45.74 16.19
C PRO A 326 14.06 -46.75 17.33
N THR A 327 14.12 -46.27 18.58
CA THR A 327 13.69 -47.05 19.75
C THR A 327 12.17 -46.94 19.88
N LYS A 328 11.55 -48.12 19.92
CA LYS A 328 10.12 -48.36 20.09
C LYS A 328 9.63 -47.87 21.45
N THR A 329 8.48 -47.19 21.42
CA THR A 329 7.57 -46.97 22.53
C THR A 329 6.90 -48.29 22.92
N THR A 330 7.01 -48.67 24.19
CA THR A 330 6.15 -49.68 24.82
C THR A 330 5.89 -49.27 26.26
N HIS A 331 4.59 -49.16 26.55
CA HIS A 331 3.90 -48.91 27.82
C HIS A 331 3.90 -47.49 28.39
#